data_AF-A0A0G0BN55-F1
#
_entry.id   AF-A0A0G0BN55-F1
#
_cell.length_a   1.000
_cell.length_b   1.000
_cell.length_c   1.000
_cell.angle_alpha   90.00
_cell.angle_beta   90.00
_cell.angle_gamma   90.00
#
_symmetry.space_group_name_H-M   'P 1'
#
loop_
_entity.id
_entity.type
_entity.pdbx_description
1 polymer ?
#
loop_
_entity_poly.entity_id
_entity_poly.type
_entity_poly.pdbx_seq_one_letter_code
_entity_poly.pdbx_strand_id
1 'polypeptide(L)' 'MKSLERRFNNITRLNPYWSSYICFTEAIKEQCFSKRTITNYFNKLVEKDDYDKVDKKQIIKHLISLLSKNKNLSEDGIF' A
#
# COMPACT_ATOMS: atom_id res chain seq x y z
N MET A 1 2.77 -15.11 -7.89
CA MET A 1 2.02 -14.43 -6.81
C MET A 1 1.23 -13.27 -7.41
N LYS A 2 -0.07 -13.47 -7.71
CA LYS A 2 -0.97 -12.44 -8.27
C LYS A 2 -1.86 -11.77 -7.20
N SER A 3 -1.63 -12.04 -5.91
CA SER A 3 -2.57 -11.69 -4.84
C SER A 3 -2.72 -10.19 -4.63
N LEU A 4 -1.62 -9.44 -4.63
CA LEU A 4 -1.64 -8.00 -4.36
C LEU A 4 -2.25 -7.20 -5.50
N GLU A 5 -1.86 -7.48 -6.74
CA GLU A 5 -2.47 -6.87 -7.93
C GLU A 5 -3.96 -7.22 -8.05
N ARG A 6 -4.34 -8.47 -7.75
CA ARG A 6 -5.75 -8.86 -7.73
C ARG A 6 -6.54 -8.11 -6.65
N ARG A 7 -5.97 -7.96 -5.44
CA ARG A 7 -6.58 -7.20 -4.34
C ARG A 7 -6.74 -5.73 -4.72
N PHE A 8 -5.66 -5.12 -5.19
CA PHE A 8 -5.65 -3.75 -5.67
C PHE A 8 -6.74 -3.52 -6.72
N ASN A 9 -6.77 -4.34 -7.78
CA ASN A 9 -7.78 -4.21 -8.83
C ASN A 9 -9.21 -4.38 -8.29
N ASN A 10 -9.41 -5.27 -7.31
CA ASN A 10 -10.73 -5.43 -6.70
C ASN A 10 -11.13 -4.19 -5.88
N ILE A 11 -10.20 -3.62 -5.09
CA ILE A 11 -10.43 -2.42 -4.30
C ILE A 11 -10.70 -1.22 -5.21
N THR A 12 -9.89 -1.02 -6.26
CA THR A 12 -10.07 0.04 -7.24
C THR A 12 -11.42 -0.09 -7.95
N ARG A 13 -11.84 -1.31 -8.31
CA ARG A 13 -13.15 -1.54 -8.94
C ARG A 13 -14.32 -1.25 -7.99
N LEU A 14 -14.18 -1.57 -6.70
CA LEU A 14 -15.20 -1.30 -5.69
C LEU A 14 -15.23 0.18 -5.27
N ASN A 15 -14.12 0.90 -5.45
CA ASN A 15 -13.96 2.29 -5.02
C ASN A 15 -13.42 3.15 -6.18
N PRO A 16 -14.23 3.42 -7.22
CA PRO A 16 -13.78 4.11 -8.43
C PRO A 16 -13.34 5.57 -8.20
N TYR A 17 -13.74 6.17 -7.08
CA TYR A 17 -13.40 7.55 -6.72
C TYR A 17 -12.17 7.66 -5.81
N TRP A 18 -11.53 6.54 -5.46
CA TRP A 18 -10.31 6.56 -4.65
C TRP A 18 -9.09 6.71 -5.54
N SER A 19 -8.11 7.47 -5.03
CA SER A 19 -6.82 7.56 -5.72
C SER A 19 -6.10 6.21 -5.72
N SER A 20 -5.25 6.01 -6.73
CA SER A 20 -4.42 4.80 -6.83
C SER A 20 -3.57 4.58 -5.57
N TYR A 21 -3.16 5.66 -4.90
CA TYR A 21 -2.50 5.61 -3.59
C TYR A 21 -3.37 4.97 -2.50
N ILE A 22 -4.62 5.44 -2.34
CA ILE A 22 -5.53 4.94 -1.30
C ILE A 22 -5.86 3.46 -1.54
N CYS A 23 -6.20 3.10 -2.78
CA CYS A 23 -6.44 1.71 -3.17
C CYS A 23 -5.22 0.81 -2.88
N PHE A 24 -4.01 1.33 -3.10
CA PHE A 24 -2.77 0.62 -2.81
C PHE A 24 -2.53 0.46 -1.31
N THR A 25 -2.75 1.50 -0.50
CA THR A 25 -2.63 1.42 0.96
C THR A 25 -3.56 0.38 1.55
N GLU A 26 -4.79 0.31 1.07
CA GLU A 26 -5.76 -0.66 1.56
C GLU A 26 -5.39 -2.09 1.14
N ALA A 27 -4.86 -2.26 -0.08
CA ALA A 27 -4.41 -3.57 -0.58
C ALA A 27 -3.27 -4.19 0.25
N ILE A 28 -2.43 -3.36 0.89
CA ILE A 28 -1.27 -3.81 1.68
C ILE A 28 -1.48 -3.79 3.19
N LYS A 29 -2.53 -3.11 3.67
CA LYS A 29 -2.82 -2.94 5.11
C LYS A 29 -3.03 -4.26 5.84
N GLU A 30 -3.70 -5.21 5.19
CA GLU A 30 -4.04 -6.51 5.79
C GLU A 30 -2.98 -7.60 5.64
N GLN A 31 -1.85 -7.32 4.97
CA GLN A 31 -0.82 -8.34 4.71
C GLN A 31 0.58 -7.84 4.97
N CYS A 32 1.39 -8.73 5.57
CA CYS A 32 2.81 -8.49 5.85
C CYS A 32 3.65 -8.60 4.55
N PHE A 33 3.57 -7.60 3.68
CA PHE A 33 4.42 -7.53 2.51
C PHE A 33 5.81 -7.00 2.85
N SER A 34 6.84 -7.59 2.23
CA SER A 34 8.20 -7.07 2.35
C SER A 34 8.30 -5.68 1.73
N LYS A 35 9.23 -4.86 2.23
CA LYS A 35 9.58 -3.55 1.65
C LYS A 35 9.84 -3.63 0.14
N ARG A 36 10.51 -4.69 -0.32
CA ARG A 36 10.79 -4.92 -1.74
C ARG A 36 9.51 -5.15 -2.54
N THR A 37 8.60 -5.96 -2.00
CA THR A 37 7.29 -6.20 -2.62
C THR A 37 6.48 -4.91 -2.71
N ILE A 38 6.38 -4.15 -1.61
CA ILE A 38 5.65 -2.87 -1.58
C ILE A 38 6.21 -1.92 -2.64
N THR A 39 7.54 -1.73 -2.67
CA THR A 39 8.20 -0.84 -3.65
C THR A 39 7.92 -1.25 -5.09
N ASN A 40 8.07 -2.54 -5.40
CA ASN A 40 7.87 -3.05 -6.76
C ASN A 40 6.44 -2.84 -7.24
N TYR A 41 5.46 -3.11 -6.40
CA TYR A 41 4.06 -2.98 -6.78
C TYR A 41 3.56 -1.54 -6.71
N PHE A 42 4.09 -0.70 -5.81
CA PHE A 42 3.81 0.74 -5.83
C PHE A 42 4.19 1.33 -7.19
N ASN A 43 5.40 1.02 -7.67
CA ASN A 43 5.86 1.46 -8.99
C ASN A 43 5.07 0.86 -10.16
N LYS A 44 4.40 -0.27 -9.97
CA LYS A 44 3.63 -0.95 -11.00
C LYS A 44 2.17 -0.46 -11.05
N LEU A 45 1.55 -0.22 -9.90
CA LEU A 45 0.09 -0.05 -9.73
C LEU A 45 -0.33 1.38 -9.38
N VAL A 46 0.53 2.14 -8.71
CA VAL A 46 0.26 3.56 -8.43
C VAL A 46 0.69 4.36 -9.66
N GLU A 47 -0.16 5.30 -10.08
CA GLU A 47 0.07 6.11 -11.27
C GLU A 47 1.46 6.76 -11.22
N LYS A 48 2.22 6.53 -12.30
CA LYS A 48 3.65 6.82 -12.30
C LYS A 48 3.94 8.32 -12.37
N ASP A 49 3.01 9.07 -12.96
CA ASP A 49 3.14 10.48 -13.31
C ASP A 49 2.65 11.42 -12.19
N ASP A 50 1.94 10.89 -11.19
CA ASP A 50 1.47 11.66 -10.02
C ASP A 50 2.59 12.02 -9.03
N TYR A 51 3.76 11.36 -9.12
CA TYR A 51 4.82 11.49 -8.12
C TYR A 51 6.21 11.53 -8.73
N ASP A 52 6.92 12.62 -8.46
CA ASP A 52 8.34 12.73 -8.72
C ASP A 52 9.15 11.67 -7.96
N LYS A 53 10.31 11.29 -8.52
CA LYS A 53 11.16 10.20 -8.00
C LYS A 53 11.56 10.41 -6.53
N VAL A 54 11.77 11.66 -6.13
CA VAL A 54 12.17 12.04 -4.76
C VAL A 54 11.00 11.84 -3.80
N ASP A 55 9.83 12.34 -4.15
CA ASP A 55 8.62 12.25 -3.32
C ASP A 55 8.14 10.81 -3.20
N LYS A 56 8.19 10.05 -4.28
CA LYS A 56 7.89 8.62 -4.31
C LYS A 56 8.67 7.82 -3.27
N LYS A 57 9.97 8.10 -3.13
CA LYS A 57 10.83 7.42 -2.15
C LYS A 57 10.41 7.75 -0.71
N GLN A 58 10.05 9.01 -0.45
CA GLN A 58 9.57 9.43 0.87
C GLN A 58 8.21 8.81 1.21
N ILE A 59 7.29 8.81 0.24
CA ILE A 59 5.96 8.21 0.37
C ILE A 59 6.07 6.72 0.68
N ILE A 60 6.87 5.95 -0.07
CA ILE A 60 7.07 4.52 0.18
C ILE A 60 7.69 4.30 1.57
N LYS A 61 8.67 5.13 1.97
CA LYS A 61 9.28 5.05 3.31
C LYS A 61 8.24 5.29 4.41
N HIS A 62 7.39 6.30 4.25
CA HIS A 62 6.32 6.62 5.18
C HIS A 62 5.30 5.46 5.27
N LEU A 63 4.87 4.93 4.12
CA LEU A 63 3.99 3.77 4.01
C LEU A 63 4.48 2.57 4.84
N ILE A 64 5.75 2.21 4.65
CA ILE A 64 6.38 1.09 5.34
C ILE A 64 6.44 1.36 6.84
N SER A 65 6.74 2.59 7.23
CA SER A 65 6.75 2.99 8.64
C SER A 65 5.37 2.87 9.29
N LEU A 66 4.30 3.26 8.58
CA LEU A 66 2.93 3.14 9.06
C LEU A 66 2.52 1.68 9.25
N LEU A 67 2.79 0.82 8.27
CA LEU A 67 2.50 -0.61 8.36
C LEU A 67 3.29 -1.28 9.50
N SER A 68 4.55 -0.88 9.68
CA SER A 68 5.38 -1.39 10.78
C SER A 68 4.87 -0.95 12.15
N LYS A 69 4.28 0.26 12.24
CA LYS A 69 3.70 0.79 13.48
C LYS A 69 2.37 0.11 13.83
N ASN A 70 1.52 -0.16 12.82
CA ASN A 70 0.25 -0.86 13.01
C ASN A 70 0.44 -2.28 13.56
N LYS A 71 1.59 -2.92 13.31
CA LYS A 71 1.94 -4.22 13.91
C LYS A 71 1.96 -4.19 15.44
N ASN A 72 2.31 -3.05 16.04
CA ASN A 72 2.39 -2.90 17.49
C ASN A 72 1.07 -2.43 18.12
N LEU A 73 0.03 -2.15 17.32
CA LEU A 73 -1.30 -1.73 17.80
C LEU A 73 -2.33 -2.87 17.79
N SER A 74 -2.00 -3.99 17.14
CA SER A 74 -2.85 -5.19 17.08
C SER A 74 -2.56 -6.23 18.18
N GLU A 75 -1.62 -5.96 19.10
CA GLU A 75 -1.40 -6.79 20.30
C GLU A 75 -2.09 -6.23 21.56
N ASP A 76 -2.55 -4.96 21.56
CA ASP A 76 -3.24 -4.31 22.69
C ASP A 76 -4.72 -4.00 22.39
N GLY A 77 -5.41 -4.92 21.74
CA GLY A 77 -6.84 -4.80 21.38
C GLY A 77 -7.69 -5.93 21.94
N ILE A 78 -7.58 -6.17 23.26
CA ILE A 78 -8.51 -7.00 24.03
C ILE A 78 -9.70 -6.12 24.47
N PHE A 79 -10.91 -6.60 24.13
CA PHE A 79 -12.28 -6.11 24.41
C PHE A 79 -12.87 -5.03 23.50
#